data_AF-A0A540R940-F1
#
_entry.id   AF-A0A540R940-F1
#
_cell.length_a   1.000
_cell.length_b   1.000
_cell.length_c   1.000
_cell.angle_alpha   90.00
_cell.angle_beta   90.00
_cell.angle_gamma   90.00
#
_symmetry.space_group_name_H-M   'P 1'
#
loop_
_entity.id
_entity.type
_entity.pdbx_description
1 polymer ?
#
loop_
_entity_poly.entity_id
_entity_poly.type
_entity_poly.pdbx_seq_one_letter_code
_entity_poly.pdbx_strand_id
1 'polypeptide(L)'
;MSNTREFDDASFENFLDSVPEVEPPARLKDAVFERLERTPQEPTTVVAGGGNDSGSGDGGVIDLGARRRRPWFAVVAAALVLVIGGVTVAQFLPAGEDTQLAQDAPAPESPGEKEMHAIMGAEDLRSADAEAEGARLQIVSSEDMGKAGAMVDGEPELDAGMGAQVWAVSSTGEMSSAGVIGQDPHDGVWMPFDGDVTKVLVTEEPMAGSAEPSGRMLASVTLNA
;
A
#
# COMPACT_ATOMS: atom_id res chain seq x y z
N MET A 1 25.84 18.44 18.53
CA MET A 1 26.12 19.33 17.38
C MET A 1 24.91 19.23 16.47
N SER A 2 24.18 20.33 16.24
CA SER A 2 22.94 20.30 15.46
C SER A 2 23.26 20.46 13.98
N ASN A 3 23.05 19.41 13.18
CA ASN A 3 23.23 19.41 11.72
C ASN A 3 21.93 19.82 11.00
N THR A 4 21.39 20.99 11.33
CA THR A 4 20.35 21.61 10.50
C THR A 4 21.04 22.38 9.38
N ARG A 5 21.09 21.80 8.17
CA ARG A 5 21.30 22.61 6.97
C ARG A 5 20.01 23.37 6.71
N GLU A 6 20.02 24.64 7.08
CA GLU A 6 18.97 25.59 6.72
C GLU A 6 18.99 25.74 5.18
N PHE A 7 17.90 25.34 4.52
CA PHE A 7 17.72 25.61 3.09
C PHE A 7 17.38 27.10 2.95
N ASP A 8 18.25 27.86 2.30
CA ASP A 8 17.99 29.26 1.99
C ASP A 8 17.11 29.41 0.74
N ASP A 9 16.33 30.48 0.68
CA ASP A 9 15.38 30.74 -0.42
C ASP A 9 16.07 30.78 -1.80
N ALA A 10 17.32 31.26 -1.90
CA ALA A 10 18.03 31.32 -3.17
C ALA A 10 18.48 29.94 -3.67
N SER A 11 18.85 29.04 -2.75
CA SER A 11 19.07 27.62 -3.07
C SER A 11 17.77 26.92 -3.51
N PHE A 12 16.62 27.30 -2.97
CA PHE A 12 15.32 26.77 -3.39
C PHE A 12 14.89 27.26 -4.79
N GLU A 13 14.99 28.56 -5.07
CA GLU A 13 14.70 29.12 -6.41
C GLU A 13 15.62 28.52 -7.48
N ASN A 14 16.92 28.39 -7.20
CA ASN A 14 17.88 27.74 -8.11
C ASN A 14 17.60 26.23 -8.28
N PHE A 15 17.01 25.56 -7.28
CA PHE A 15 16.52 24.19 -7.45
C PHE A 15 15.33 24.16 -8.40
N LEU A 16 14.32 25.03 -8.23
CA LEU A 16 13.15 25.11 -9.11
C LEU A 16 13.54 25.36 -10.58
N ASP A 17 14.45 26.32 -10.83
CA ASP A 17 14.99 26.61 -12.17
C ASP A 17 15.80 25.44 -12.76
N SER A 18 16.30 24.51 -11.93
CA SER A 18 17.05 23.33 -12.35
C SER A 18 16.18 22.10 -12.66
N VAL A 19 14.90 22.09 -12.26
CA VAL A 19 13.99 20.97 -12.54
C VAL A 19 13.58 21.02 -14.01
N PRO A 20 13.90 20.00 -14.84
CA PRO A 20 13.44 19.97 -16.22
C PRO A 20 11.92 19.78 -16.26
N GLU A 21 11.24 20.45 -17.19
CA GLU A 21 9.82 20.21 -17.43
C GLU A 21 9.62 18.81 -18.01
N VAL A 22 8.91 17.94 -17.28
CA VAL A 22 8.65 16.54 -17.66
C VAL A 22 7.21 16.41 -18.15
N GLU A 23 7.03 15.95 -19.39
CA GLU A 23 5.70 15.61 -19.90
C GLU A 23 5.14 14.41 -19.12
N PRO A 24 3.96 14.54 -18.46
CA PRO A 24 3.42 13.45 -17.66
C PRO A 24 3.00 12.26 -18.55
N PRO A 25 3.32 11.02 -18.18
CA PRO A 25 3.01 9.86 -19.00
C PRO A 25 1.49 9.71 -19.14
N ALA A 26 0.99 9.47 -20.35
CA ALA A 26 -0.46 9.47 -20.66
C ALA A 26 -1.31 8.63 -19.68
N ARG A 27 -0.81 7.45 -19.28
CA ARG A 27 -1.44 6.56 -18.27
C ARG A 27 -1.78 7.25 -16.94
N LEU A 28 -1.02 8.26 -16.53
CA LEU A 28 -1.26 9.01 -15.29
C LEU A 28 -2.53 9.86 -15.40
N LYS A 29 -2.74 10.48 -16.57
CA LYS A 29 -3.96 11.22 -16.88
C LYS A 29 -5.16 10.27 -16.88
N ASP A 30 -5.04 9.15 -17.59
CA ASP A 30 -6.11 8.14 -17.70
C ASP A 30 -6.51 7.60 -16.30
N ALA A 31 -5.52 7.24 -15.47
CA ALA A 31 -5.75 6.77 -14.11
C ALA A 31 -6.42 7.83 -13.19
N VAL A 32 -6.13 9.13 -13.39
CA VAL A 32 -6.81 10.22 -12.67
C VAL A 32 -8.27 10.35 -13.12
N PHE A 33 -8.56 10.32 -14.42
CA PHE A 33 -9.95 10.38 -14.91
C PHE A 33 -10.77 9.16 -14.48
N GLU A 34 -10.21 7.95 -14.59
CA GLU A 34 -10.83 6.70 -14.10
C GLU A 34 -11.13 6.77 -12.59
N ARG A 35 -10.25 7.42 -11.80
CA ARG A 35 -10.47 7.61 -10.36
C ARG A 35 -11.52 8.66 -10.05
N LEU A 36 -11.64 9.73 -10.86
CA LEU A 36 -12.71 10.72 -10.74
C LEU A 36 -14.08 10.10 -11.03
N GLU A 37 -14.19 9.26 -12.07
CA GLU A 37 -15.43 8.55 -12.40
C GLU A 37 -15.87 7.57 -11.29
N ARG A 38 -14.91 6.95 -10.60
CA ARG A 38 -15.16 6.02 -9.48
C ARG A 38 -15.37 6.67 -8.12
N THR A 39 -15.05 7.96 -7.98
CA THR A 39 -15.15 8.68 -6.71
C THR A 39 -16.37 9.60 -6.75
N PRO A 40 -17.47 9.29 -6.03
CA PRO A 40 -18.59 10.21 -5.90
C PRO A 40 -18.09 11.55 -5.38
N GLN A 41 -18.20 12.60 -6.20
CA GLN A 41 -17.85 13.93 -5.77
C GLN A 41 -18.88 14.39 -4.74
N GLU A 42 -18.42 14.85 -3.59
CA GLU A 42 -19.32 15.43 -2.58
C GLU A 42 -20.11 16.58 -3.23
N PRO A 43 -21.45 16.63 -3.05
CA PRO A 43 -22.22 17.73 -3.61
C PRO A 43 -21.77 19.02 -2.95
N THR A 44 -21.14 19.90 -3.73
CA THR A 44 -20.77 21.25 -3.29
C THR A 44 -22.00 21.90 -2.66
N THR A 45 -22.00 21.98 -1.33
CA THR A 45 -23.01 22.74 -0.62
C THR A 45 -22.72 24.20 -0.89
N VAL A 46 -23.32 24.72 -1.94
CA VAL A 46 -23.34 26.14 -2.25
C VAL A 46 -24.12 26.80 -1.13
N VAL A 47 -23.41 27.14 -0.04
CA VAL A 47 -23.88 28.11 0.93
C VAL A 47 -24.09 29.38 0.13
N ALA A 48 -25.36 29.72 -0.09
CA ALA A 48 -25.75 30.96 -0.74
C ALA A 48 -25.38 32.14 0.16
N GLY A 49 -24.10 32.49 0.16
CA GLY A 49 -23.60 33.73 0.73
C GLY A 49 -24.29 34.86 0.00
N GLY A 50 -25.20 35.54 0.69
CA GLY A 50 -25.97 36.66 0.16
C GLY A 50 -25.10 37.88 -0.09
N GLY A 51 -24.29 37.84 -1.15
CA GLY A 51 -23.61 38.98 -1.73
C GLY A 51 -24.49 39.60 -2.81
N ASN A 52 -25.16 40.71 -2.49
CA ASN A 52 -25.72 41.58 -3.53
C ASN A 52 -24.57 42.19 -4.32
N ASP A 53 -24.34 41.75 -5.55
CA ASP A 53 -23.70 42.60 -6.56
C ASP A 53 -24.29 42.36 -7.95
N SER A 54 -24.55 43.46 -8.66
CA SER A 54 -25.30 43.46 -9.92
C SER A 54 -24.35 43.32 -11.11
N GLY A 55 -24.51 42.28 -11.94
CA GLY A 55 -23.75 42.11 -13.18
C GLY A 55 -24.55 41.36 -14.25
N SER A 56 -24.85 42.04 -15.35
CA SER A 56 -25.65 41.50 -16.48
C SER A 56 -24.91 40.41 -17.26
N GLY A 57 -25.60 39.31 -17.59
CA GLY A 57 -25.03 38.22 -18.41
C GLY A 57 -26.05 37.16 -18.85
N ASP A 58 -26.69 37.43 -19.99
CA ASP A 58 -27.52 36.59 -20.87
C ASP A 58 -27.62 35.04 -20.68
N GLY A 59 -28.86 34.53 -20.70
CA GLY A 59 -29.24 33.31 -21.43
C GLY A 59 -29.06 31.91 -20.81
N GLY A 60 -30.12 31.32 -20.23
CA GLY A 60 -30.17 29.87 -19.96
C GLY A 60 -31.35 29.39 -19.09
N VAL A 61 -32.42 28.89 -19.71
CA VAL A 61 -33.69 28.51 -19.04
C VAL A 61 -33.55 27.36 -18.04
N ILE A 62 -34.19 27.49 -16.87
CA ILE A 62 -34.39 26.41 -15.88
C ILE A 62 -35.55 25.52 -16.35
N ASP A 63 -35.33 24.22 -16.52
CA ASP A 63 -36.41 23.25 -16.80
C ASP A 63 -36.60 22.27 -15.63
N LEU A 64 -37.74 22.36 -14.95
CA LEU A 64 -38.14 21.49 -13.84
C LEU A 64 -39.16 20.43 -14.31
N GLY A 65 -38.69 19.52 -15.15
CA GLY A 65 -39.48 18.44 -15.75
C GLY A 65 -39.94 17.35 -14.77
N ALA A 66 -41.05 17.58 -14.06
CA ALA A 66 -41.61 16.59 -13.13
C ALA A 66 -42.58 15.58 -13.81
N ARG A 67 -42.33 14.25 -13.69
CA ARG A 67 -43.37 13.21 -13.42
C ARG A 67 -42.88 11.75 -13.26
N ARG A 68 -42.78 11.31 -12.00
CA ARG A 68 -43.38 10.09 -11.41
C ARG A 68 -43.91 8.99 -12.37
N ARG A 69 -43.30 7.78 -12.38
CA ARG A 69 -43.98 6.45 -12.29
C ARG A 69 -43.05 5.35 -11.71
N ARG A 70 -43.66 4.46 -10.91
CA ARG A 70 -43.22 3.13 -10.37
C ARG A 70 -44.50 2.23 -10.53
N PRO A 71 -44.51 0.88 -10.44
CA PRO A 71 -43.43 -0.08 -10.12
C PRO A 71 -43.42 -1.38 -11.01
N TRP A 72 -42.53 -2.34 -10.66
CA TRP A 72 -42.56 -3.81 -10.97
C TRP A 72 -42.48 -4.23 -12.46
N PHE A 73 -41.97 -5.40 -12.85
CA PHE A 73 -41.35 -6.55 -12.12
C PHE A 73 -39.81 -6.56 -12.41
N ALA A 74 -38.98 -7.62 -12.40
CA ALA A 74 -39.12 -9.07 -12.18
C ALA A 74 -37.79 -9.69 -11.65
N VAL A 75 -37.71 -11.03 -11.54
CA VAL A 75 -36.54 -11.82 -11.15
C VAL A 75 -36.17 -12.80 -12.27
N VAL A 76 -34.89 -12.92 -12.61
CA VAL A 76 -34.29 -14.16 -13.17
C VAL A 76 -32.93 -14.35 -12.50
N ALA A 77 -32.74 -15.52 -11.87
CA ALA A 77 -31.45 -15.93 -11.34
C ALA A 77 -30.65 -16.66 -12.44
N ALA A 78 -29.38 -16.28 -12.61
CA ALA A 78 -28.39 -17.06 -13.31
C ALA A 78 -27.06 -16.90 -12.56
N ALA A 79 -26.69 -17.90 -11.77
CA ALA A 79 -25.45 -17.89 -11.03
C ALA A 79 -24.29 -18.28 -11.95
N LEU A 80 -23.29 -17.40 -12.08
CA LEU A 80 -21.92 -17.78 -12.39
C LEU A 80 -21.02 -17.05 -11.39
N VAL A 81 -20.56 -17.81 -10.40
CA VAL A 81 -19.49 -17.38 -9.51
C VAL A 81 -18.19 -17.41 -10.31
N LEU A 82 -17.61 -16.24 -10.56
CA LEU A 82 -16.16 -16.11 -10.74
C LEU A 82 -15.65 -15.20 -9.63
N VAL A 83 -14.72 -15.74 -8.85
CA VAL A 83 -14.24 -15.12 -7.62
C VAL A 83 -13.49 -13.84 -7.97
N ILE A 84 -13.99 -12.73 -7.44
CA ILE A 84 -13.31 -11.44 -7.47
C ILE A 84 -12.15 -11.54 -6.48
N GLY A 85 -10.92 -11.64 -7.00
CA GLY A 85 -9.69 -11.44 -6.23
C GLY A 85 -9.52 -9.96 -5.86
N GLY A 86 -10.46 -9.45 -5.06
CA GLY A 86 -10.50 -8.04 -4.66
C GLY A 86 -9.64 -7.84 -3.44
N VAL A 87 -8.55 -7.09 -3.58
CA VAL A 87 -7.79 -6.52 -2.46
C VAL A 87 -8.67 -5.48 -1.78
N THR A 88 -9.52 -5.92 -0.84
CA THR A 88 -10.24 -5.02 0.06
C THR A 88 -9.29 -4.57 1.15
N VAL A 89 -8.55 -3.49 0.89
CA VAL A 89 -7.93 -2.71 1.98
C VAL A 89 -9.05 -2.29 2.92
N ALA A 90 -9.07 -2.85 4.13
CA ALA A 90 -10.10 -2.60 5.12
C ALA A 90 -9.95 -1.19 5.70
N GLN A 91 -10.49 -0.21 4.98
CA GLN A 91 -10.46 1.20 5.38
C GLN A 91 -11.34 1.41 6.62
N PHE A 92 -10.69 1.85 7.69
CA PHE A 92 -11.20 2.51 8.90
C PHE A 92 -12.71 2.78 8.95
N LEU A 93 -13.42 1.99 9.76
CA LEU A 93 -14.68 2.41 10.37
C LEU A 93 -14.37 3.18 11.65
N PRO A 94 -14.69 4.48 11.76
CA PRO A 94 -14.75 5.15 13.05
C PRO A 94 -15.98 4.62 13.80
N ALA A 95 -15.77 3.56 14.59
CA ALA A 95 -16.80 3.05 15.49
C ALA A 95 -17.13 4.12 16.53
N GLY A 96 -18.41 4.51 16.59
CA GLY A 96 -18.86 5.64 17.40
C GLY A 96 -18.69 5.43 18.90
N GLU A 97 -18.67 6.54 19.62
CA GLU A 97 -18.76 6.61 21.07
C GLU A 97 -20.06 5.94 21.55
N ASP A 98 -19.95 4.75 22.16
CA ASP A 98 -20.73 4.31 23.33
C ASP A 98 -20.55 2.80 23.58
N THR A 99 -19.62 2.42 24.47
CA THR A 99 -19.77 1.34 25.47
C THR A 99 -18.51 1.29 26.34
N GLN A 100 -18.62 1.72 27.60
CA GLN A 100 -17.68 1.34 28.64
C GLN A 100 -17.94 -0.12 29.03
N LEU A 101 -16.90 -0.98 28.98
CA LEU A 101 -16.67 -2.22 29.79
C LEU A 101 -15.80 -3.24 29.03
N ALA A 102 -14.50 -2.95 28.84
CA ALA A 102 -13.50 -3.94 28.40
C ALA A 102 -12.05 -3.48 28.70
N GLN A 103 -11.70 -3.26 29.97
CA GLN A 103 -10.32 -2.88 30.38
C GLN A 103 -9.37 -4.08 30.57
N ASP A 104 -9.71 -5.24 30.02
CA ASP A 104 -8.93 -6.49 30.12
C ASP A 104 -9.01 -7.33 28.82
N ALA A 105 -9.48 -6.73 27.72
CA ALA A 105 -9.34 -7.36 26.40
C ALA A 105 -7.88 -7.17 25.94
N PRO A 106 -7.17 -8.22 25.50
CA PRO A 106 -5.90 -8.03 24.81
C PRO A 106 -6.14 -7.12 23.61
N ALA A 107 -5.18 -6.23 23.32
CA ALA A 107 -5.24 -5.38 22.15
C ALA A 107 -5.48 -6.25 20.90
N PRO A 108 -6.37 -5.84 19.98
CA PRO A 108 -6.65 -6.64 18.80
C PRO A 108 -5.37 -6.78 17.97
N GLU A 109 -4.83 -8.00 17.88
CA GLU A 109 -3.61 -8.31 17.11
C GLU A 109 -3.67 -7.66 15.71
N SER A 110 -2.56 -7.11 15.23
CA SER A 110 -2.47 -6.58 13.88
C SER A 110 -2.71 -7.70 12.85
N PRO A 111 -3.08 -7.37 11.59
CA PRO A 111 -3.21 -8.38 10.54
C PRO A 111 -1.92 -9.20 10.35
N GLY A 112 -0.75 -8.57 10.45
CA GLY A 112 0.54 -9.27 10.33
C GLY A 112 0.87 -10.18 11.52
N GLU A 113 0.59 -9.74 12.74
CA GLU A 113 0.74 -10.57 13.95
C GLU A 113 -0.12 -11.83 13.85
N LYS A 114 -1.37 -11.71 13.37
CA LYS A 114 -2.27 -12.85 13.15
C LYS A 114 -1.75 -13.84 12.12
N GLU A 115 -1.16 -13.35 11.03
CA GLU A 115 -0.60 -14.22 9.99
C GLU A 115 0.66 -14.92 10.45
N MET A 116 1.58 -14.20 11.09
CA MET A 116 2.77 -14.78 11.72
C MET A 116 2.38 -15.84 12.76
N HIS A 117 1.46 -15.53 13.68
CA HIS A 117 1.02 -16.45 14.73
C HIS A 117 0.36 -17.71 14.14
N ALA A 118 -0.37 -17.57 13.03
CA ALA A 118 -0.95 -18.71 12.31
C ALA A 118 0.12 -19.58 11.64
N ILE A 119 1.13 -18.99 10.98
CA ILE A 119 2.27 -19.73 10.37
C ILE A 119 3.11 -20.41 11.45
N MET A 120 3.38 -19.75 12.58
CA MET A 120 4.12 -20.34 13.71
C MET A 120 3.41 -21.53 14.37
N GLY A 121 2.10 -21.67 14.16
CA GLY A 121 1.30 -22.82 14.61
C GLY A 121 1.24 -23.98 13.62
N ALA A 122 1.87 -23.87 12.45
CA ALA A 122 1.82 -24.89 11.40
C ALA A 122 2.72 -26.11 11.71
N GLU A 123 2.29 -27.31 11.33
CA GLU A 123 3.09 -28.54 11.50
C GLU A 123 4.30 -28.58 10.55
N ASP A 124 4.23 -27.85 9.43
CA ASP A 124 5.24 -27.78 8.37
C ASP A 124 6.04 -26.46 8.38
N LEU A 125 6.03 -25.73 9.50
CA LEU A 125 6.75 -24.46 9.68
C LEU A 125 8.22 -24.57 9.25
N ARG A 126 8.60 -23.76 8.26
CA ARG A 126 9.98 -23.51 7.85
C ARG A 126 10.36 -22.10 8.25
N SER A 127 11.58 -21.93 8.74
CA SER A 127 12.08 -20.61 9.11
C SER A 127 13.55 -20.45 8.75
N ALA A 128 13.96 -19.21 8.49
CA ALA A 128 15.35 -18.86 8.32
C ALA A 128 15.60 -17.39 8.66
N ASP A 129 16.76 -17.10 9.24
CA ASP A 129 17.21 -15.73 9.49
C ASP A 129 18.17 -15.29 8.38
N ALA A 130 18.09 -14.01 8.01
CA ALA A 130 19.02 -13.34 7.13
C ALA A 130 19.48 -12.00 7.75
N GLU A 131 20.67 -11.55 7.37
CA GLU A 131 21.24 -10.27 7.79
C GLU A 131 21.63 -9.50 6.53
N ALA A 132 21.12 -8.27 6.41
CA ALA A 132 21.33 -7.37 5.27
C ALA A 132 21.88 -6.04 5.79
N GLU A 133 23.22 -5.98 5.92
CA GLU A 133 24.00 -4.78 6.27
C GLU A 133 23.37 -3.95 7.41
N GLY A 134 23.12 -4.57 8.56
CA GLY A 134 22.56 -3.91 9.76
C GLY A 134 21.08 -4.23 10.04
N ALA A 135 20.31 -4.58 9.01
CA ALA A 135 18.95 -5.11 9.20
C ALA A 135 18.95 -6.64 9.38
N ARG A 136 18.15 -7.12 10.33
CA ARG A 136 17.81 -8.54 10.49
C ARG A 136 16.48 -8.81 9.81
N LEU A 137 16.40 -9.91 9.08
CA LEU A 137 15.17 -10.44 8.53
C LEU A 137 14.93 -11.83 9.11
N GLN A 138 13.76 -12.07 9.68
CA GLN A 138 13.31 -13.40 10.08
C GLN A 138 12.19 -13.84 9.14
N ILE A 139 12.48 -14.84 8.32
CA ILE A 139 11.55 -15.37 7.32
C ILE A 139 10.88 -16.62 7.90
N VAL A 140 9.56 -16.71 7.77
CA VAL A 140 8.77 -17.92 8.10
C VAL A 140 7.86 -18.30 6.94
N SER A 141 7.67 -19.59 6.69
CA SER A 141 6.72 -20.12 5.71
C SER A 141 6.06 -21.42 6.15
N SER A 142 4.88 -21.68 5.58
CA SER A 142 4.15 -22.95 5.62
C SER A 142 3.59 -23.20 4.22
N GLU A 143 3.93 -24.36 3.66
CA GLU A 143 3.50 -24.83 2.34
C GLU A 143 2.05 -25.31 2.38
N ASP A 144 1.66 -26.04 3.44
CA ASP A 144 0.29 -26.52 3.65
C ASP A 144 -0.71 -25.35 3.82
N MET A 145 -0.26 -24.23 4.37
CA MET A 145 -1.05 -23.00 4.46
C MET A 145 -0.96 -22.10 3.22
N GLY A 146 0.03 -22.33 2.33
CA GLY A 146 0.33 -21.46 1.20
C GLY A 146 0.73 -20.03 1.60
N LYS A 147 1.36 -19.87 2.77
CA LYS A 147 1.68 -18.58 3.38
C LYS A 147 3.15 -18.47 3.76
N ALA A 148 3.71 -17.30 3.56
CA ALA A 148 4.99 -16.92 4.15
C ALA A 148 5.01 -15.43 4.52
N GLY A 149 6.04 -15.01 5.24
CA GLY A 149 6.36 -13.59 5.39
C GLY A 149 7.74 -13.39 6.00
N ALA A 150 8.23 -12.15 5.91
CA ALA A 150 9.45 -11.70 6.56
C ALA A 150 9.10 -10.68 7.64
N MET A 151 9.60 -10.90 8.84
CA MET A 151 9.73 -9.87 9.86
C MET A 151 11.04 -9.10 9.61
N VAL A 152 11.00 -7.78 9.68
CA VAL A 152 12.16 -6.91 9.50
C VAL A 152 12.40 -6.11 10.76
N ASP A 153 13.62 -6.22 11.29
CA ASP A 153 14.09 -5.51 12.48
C ASP A 153 15.42 -4.79 12.19
N GLY A 154 15.51 -3.53 12.62
CA GLY A 154 16.73 -2.71 12.51
C GLY A 154 16.72 -1.74 11.32
N GLU A 155 17.92 -1.27 10.98
CA GLU A 155 18.17 -0.20 10.01
C GLU A 155 19.23 -0.70 9.00
N PRO A 156 18.90 -0.88 7.71
CA PRO A 156 19.88 -1.30 6.72
C PRO A 156 20.77 -0.12 6.30
N GLU A 157 22.10 -0.27 6.42
CA GLU A 157 23.10 0.73 6.05
C GLU A 157 23.29 0.77 4.51
N LEU A 158 22.50 1.59 3.82
CA LEU A 158 22.45 1.64 2.34
C LEU A 158 22.87 3.01 1.77
N ASP A 159 23.22 3.05 0.48
CA ASP A 159 23.53 4.31 -0.20
C ASP A 159 22.30 5.24 -0.25
N ALA A 160 22.52 6.56 -0.19
CA ALA A 160 21.44 7.53 -0.07
C ALA A 160 20.43 7.47 -1.24
N GLY A 161 19.16 7.16 -0.93
CA GLY A 161 18.10 6.97 -1.92
C GLY A 161 17.86 5.51 -2.34
N MET A 162 18.60 4.57 -1.76
CA MET A 162 18.41 3.12 -1.91
C MET A 162 17.64 2.53 -0.72
N GLY A 163 16.96 1.42 -0.97
CA GLY A 163 16.27 0.59 0.03
C GLY A 163 16.56 -0.90 -0.18
N ALA A 164 16.38 -1.71 0.85
CA ALA A 164 16.59 -3.15 0.77
C ALA A 164 15.30 -3.81 0.26
N GLN A 165 15.26 -4.18 -1.02
CA GLN A 165 14.12 -4.88 -1.62
C GLN A 165 14.19 -6.37 -1.32
N VAL A 166 13.10 -6.92 -0.77
CA VAL A 166 12.98 -8.32 -0.40
C VAL A 166 12.20 -9.07 -1.46
N TRP A 167 12.77 -10.17 -1.92
CA TRP A 167 12.22 -11.01 -2.98
C TRP A 167 11.97 -12.42 -2.47
N ALA A 168 10.75 -12.92 -2.64
CA ALA A 168 10.47 -14.34 -2.52
C ALA A 168 10.81 -15.06 -3.83
N VAL A 169 11.30 -16.30 -3.71
CA VAL A 169 11.52 -17.22 -4.81
C VAL A 169 10.74 -18.50 -4.56
N SER A 170 9.81 -18.82 -5.46
CA SER A 170 8.95 -20.02 -5.38
C SER A 170 9.72 -21.31 -5.65
N SER A 171 9.08 -22.47 -5.46
CA SER A 171 9.66 -23.76 -5.90
C SER A 171 9.87 -23.87 -7.41
N THR A 172 9.14 -23.09 -8.21
CA THR A 172 9.29 -23.01 -9.68
C THR A 172 10.43 -22.08 -10.12
N GLY A 173 11.01 -21.31 -9.19
CA GLY A 173 12.03 -20.29 -9.46
C GLY A 173 11.47 -18.95 -9.93
N GLU A 174 10.15 -18.74 -9.84
CA GLU A 174 9.52 -17.44 -10.04
C GLU A 174 9.90 -16.50 -8.89
N MET A 175 10.21 -15.24 -9.20
CA MET A 175 10.61 -14.24 -8.21
C MET A 175 9.55 -13.16 -8.08
N SER A 176 9.13 -12.86 -6.85
CA SER A 176 8.16 -11.81 -6.54
C SER A 176 8.71 -10.86 -5.48
N SER A 177 8.47 -9.56 -5.65
CA SER A 177 8.83 -8.54 -4.66
C SER A 177 7.79 -8.48 -3.54
N ALA A 178 8.23 -8.51 -2.29
CA ALA A 178 7.37 -8.30 -1.13
C ALA A 178 7.33 -6.85 -0.65
N GLY A 179 8.37 -6.07 -0.97
CA GLY A 179 8.48 -4.69 -0.54
C GLY A 179 9.91 -4.18 -0.57
N VAL A 180 10.04 -2.87 -0.44
CA VAL A 180 11.32 -2.17 -0.25
C VAL A 180 11.37 -1.68 1.19
N ILE A 181 12.38 -2.12 1.94
CA ILE A 181 12.68 -1.65 3.29
C ILE A 181 13.48 -0.35 3.15
N GLY A 182 12.96 0.74 3.71
CA GLY A 182 13.66 2.03 3.77
C GLY A 182 14.77 2.06 4.83
N GLN A 183 15.58 3.12 4.80
CA GLN A 183 16.68 3.36 5.76
C GLN A 183 16.21 3.93 7.11
N ASP A 184 14.90 4.00 7.36
CA ASP A 184 14.36 4.31 8.69
C ASP A 184 14.49 3.06 9.61
N PRO A 185 14.57 3.21 10.94
CA PRO A 185 14.52 2.07 11.85
C PRO A 185 13.17 1.34 11.78
N HIS A 186 13.19 0.03 11.54
CA HIS A 186 12.02 -0.84 11.61
C HIS A 186 12.02 -1.67 12.90
N ASP A 187 10.86 -1.81 13.51
CA ASP A 187 10.61 -2.60 14.73
C ASP A 187 9.42 -3.53 14.44
N GLY A 188 9.69 -4.81 14.18
CA GLY A 188 8.66 -5.81 13.91
C GLY A 188 7.78 -5.55 12.68
N VAL A 189 8.35 -5.10 11.55
CA VAL A 189 7.56 -4.89 10.32
C VAL A 189 7.35 -6.22 9.58
N TRP A 190 6.09 -6.67 9.54
CA TRP A 190 5.67 -7.86 8.78
C TRP A 190 5.42 -7.55 7.30
N MET A 191 6.13 -8.27 6.42
CA MET A 191 5.89 -8.28 4.98
C MET A 191 5.43 -9.68 4.55
N PRO A 192 4.14 -9.87 4.19
CA PRO A 192 3.65 -11.16 3.72
C PRO A 192 4.15 -11.49 2.32
N PHE A 193 4.34 -12.78 2.04
CA PHE A 193 4.54 -13.33 0.69
C PHE A 193 3.37 -14.26 0.34
N ASP A 194 2.92 -14.20 -0.91
CA ASP A 194 1.99 -15.19 -1.46
C ASP A 194 2.75 -16.46 -1.90
N GLY A 195 2.26 -17.63 -1.48
CA GLY A 195 2.66 -18.93 -2.04
C GLY A 195 3.86 -19.63 -1.37
N ASP A 196 4.38 -20.65 -2.05
CA ASP A 196 5.42 -21.58 -1.60
C ASP A 196 6.84 -20.99 -1.69
N VAL A 197 7.20 -20.10 -0.77
CA VAL A 197 8.54 -19.52 -0.72
C VAL A 197 9.59 -20.56 -0.31
N THR A 198 10.58 -20.79 -1.18
CA THR A 198 11.71 -21.71 -0.93
C THR A 198 13.03 -20.98 -0.67
N LYS A 199 13.15 -19.74 -1.14
CA LYS A 199 14.32 -18.89 -0.95
C LYS A 199 13.89 -17.43 -0.89
N VAL A 200 14.60 -16.64 -0.09
CA VAL A 200 14.47 -15.19 -0.04
C VAL A 200 15.79 -14.56 -0.43
N LEU A 201 15.71 -13.51 -1.24
CA LEU A 201 16.82 -12.66 -1.64
C LEU A 201 16.57 -11.25 -1.11
N VAL A 202 17.63 -10.56 -0.71
CA VAL A 202 17.58 -9.14 -0.36
C VAL A 202 18.59 -8.40 -1.24
N THR A 203 18.13 -7.41 -2.00
CA THR A 203 18.99 -6.58 -2.85
C THR A 203 18.84 -5.10 -2.53
N GLU A 204 19.91 -4.34 -2.74
CA GLU A 204 19.89 -2.87 -2.66
C GLU A 204 19.31 -2.31 -3.96
N GLU A 205 18.10 -1.77 -3.91
CA GLU A 205 17.37 -1.24 -5.07
C GLU A 205 16.97 0.23 -4.80
N PRO A 206 16.57 1.02 -5.81
CA PRO A 206 16.07 2.38 -5.55
C PRO A 206 14.86 2.36 -4.61
N MET A 207 14.67 3.41 -3.80
CA MET A 207 13.52 3.52 -2.88
C MET A 207 12.12 3.40 -3.56
N ALA A 208 12.04 3.58 -4.88
CA ALA A 208 10.82 3.36 -5.66
C ALA A 208 10.54 1.87 -5.98
N GLY A 209 11.49 0.98 -5.69
CA GLY A 209 11.51 -0.42 -6.07
C GLY A 209 11.95 -0.67 -7.52
N SER A 210 12.49 -1.86 -7.74
CA SER A 210 12.78 -2.45 -9.03
C SER A 210 11.73 -3.50 -9.40
N ALA A 211 11.58 -3.78 -10.70
CA ALA A 211 10.67 -4.82 -11.20
C ALA A 211 11.28 -6.24 -11.12
N GLU A 212 12.61 -6.32 -11.17
CA GLU A 212 13.42 -7.53 -11.06
C GLU A 212 14.67 -7.21 -10.20
N PRO A 213 15.32 -8.18 -9.53
CA PRO A 213 16.53 -7.92 -8.75
C PRO A 213 17.66 -7.42 -9.66
N SER A 214 18.17 -6.21 -9.40
CA SER A 214 19.08 -5.50 -10.30
C SER A 214 20.35 -4.95 -9.62
N GLY A 215 20.28 -4.67 -8.32
CA GLY A 215 21.36 -4.04 -7.56
C GLY A 215 22.26 -5.01 -6.78
N ARG A 216 22.92 -4.49 -5.74
CA ARG A 216 23.84 -5.28 -4.89
C ARG A 216 23.06 -6.33 -4.12
N MET A 217 23.51 -7.59 -4.14
CA MET A 217 22.95 -8.62 -3.28
C MET A 217 23.45 -8.42 -1.85
N LEU A 218 22.52 -8.13 -0.94
CA LEU A 218 22.78 -7.92 0.49
C LEU A 218 22.69 -9.23 1.26
N ALA A 219 21.66 -10.04 0.97
CA ALA A 219 21.47 -11.34 1.57
C ALA A 219 20.83 -12.35 0.59
N SER A 220 21.06 -13.63 0.85
CA SER A 220 20.36 -14.74 0.18
C SER A 220 20.22 -15.89 1.16
N VAL A 221 18.99 -16.33 1.43
CA VAL A 221 18.69 -17.40 2.38
C VAL A 221 17.73 -18.41 1.76
N THR A 222 17.99 -19.71 1.96
CA THR A 222 17.13 -20.79 1.50
C THR A 222 16.37 -21.35 2.70
N LEU A 223 15.06 -21.48 2.58
CA LEU A 223 14.19 -22.03 3.62
C LEU A 223 14.32 -23.55 3.56
N ASN A 224 14.94 -24.11 4.61
CA ASN A 224 15.07 -25.55 4.76
C ASN A 224 13.90 -26.08 5.60
N ALA A 225 13.54 -27.34 5.35
CA ALA A 225 12.60 -28.12 6.18
C ALA A 225 13.34 -28.89 7.28
#